data_AF-A0A4U1EX91-F1
#
_entry.id   AF-A0A4U1EX91-F1
#
_cell.length_a   1.000
_cell.length_b   1.000
_cell.length_c   1.000
_cell.angle_alpha   90.00
_cell.angle_beta   90.00
_cell.angle_gamma   90.00
#
_symmetry.space_group_name_H-M   'P 1'
#
loop_
_entity.id
_entity.type
_entity.pdbx_description
1 polymer ?
#
loop_
_entity_poly.entity_id
_entity_poly.type
_entity_poly.pdbx_seq_one_letter_code
_entity_poly.pdbx_strand_id
1 'polypeptide(L)'
;FLESLDDFYLLGSGLVLLQTTNSVYNKTLLQHVVPKSLLAWQRVRVANMMANGGKQWAEVFSKYNSGTYNNQYMVLDLKKVNLNYSLGKGTLYIVEQIPAYVEYSEQTDVLRTGYWPSYNIPFHEKIYNWSGYPMLVKKLGLEYSYDLASRAKIFRRDQGKVTDMESMKYIMRYNNYKNDTYSNGDPCNTICCREDLNSLSPSPGGCYDTKVADIHLASAYTAYAISGPTVQGGLPVFHWSRFNKTLHEGMPEAYNFDFITMKPIL
;
A
#
# COMPACT_ATOMS: atom_id res chain seq x y z
N PHE A 1 -3.04 -18.24 -3.78
CA PHE A 1 -3.82 -17.03 -3.48
C PHE A 1 -4.70 -16.76 -4.68
N LEU A 2 -6.02 -16.73 -4.52
CA LEU A 2 -6.98 -16.39 -5.59
C LEU A 2 -7.27 -14.87 -5.56
N GLU A 3 -6.28 -14.11 -5.12
CA GLU A 3 -6.23 -12.69 -4.81
C GLU A 3 -4.75 -12.26 -4.83
N SER A 4 -4.49 -10.96 -4.86
CA SER A 4 -3.16 -10.37 -4.85
C SER A 4 -2.54 -10.38 -3.45
N LEU A 5 -3.32 -10.13 -2.39
CA LEU A 5 -2.87 -9.89 -1.01
C LEU A 5 -2.20 -8.52 -0.82
N ASP A 6 -1.29 -8.14 -1.71
CA ASP A 6 -0.44 -6.96 -1.55
C ASP A 6 -1.18 -5.65 -1.20
N ASP A 7 -2.23 -5.19 -1.88
CA ASP A 7 -2.84 -5.60 -3.16
C ASP A 7 -2.44 -4.63 -4.31
N PHE A 8 -2.22 -5.16 -5.52
CA PHE A 8 -2.07 -4.38 -6.76
C PHE A 8 -2.87 -5.04 -7.90
N TYR A 9 -3.88 -4.37 -8.44
CA TYR A 9 -4.68 -4.88 -9.57
C TYR A 9 -4.84 -3.88 -10.70
N LEU A 10 -4.76 -4.40 -11.93
CA LEU A 10 -5.21 -3.74 -13.15
C LEU A 10 -6.46 -4.47 -13.64
N LEU A 11 -7.63 -3.84 -13.53
CA LEU A 11 -8.93 -4.47 -13.80
C LEU A 11 -9.46 -4.08 -15.17
N GLY A 12 -10.12 -5.02 -15.85
CA GLY A 12 -10.70 -4.77 -17.18
C GLY A 12 -11.87 -3.77 -17.20
N SER A 13 -12.40 -3.41 -16.03
CA SER A 13 -13.34 -2.29 -15.87
C SER A 13 -12.66 -0.91 -15.96
N GLY A 14 -11.34 -0.85 -16.17
CA GLY A 14 -10.54 0.38 -16.16
C GLY A 14 -10.24 0.89 -14.74
N LEU A 15 -10.50 0.08 -13.72
CA LEU A 15 -10.15 0.38 -12.34
C LEU A 15 -8.76 -0.17 -12.00
N VAL A 16 -8.01 0.59 -11.22
CA VAL A 16 -6.79 0.14 -10.55
C VAL A 16 -7.07 0.08 -9.05
N LEU A 17 -6.66 -1.00 -8.40
CA LEU A 17 -6.79 -1.18 -6.96
C LEU A 17 -5.42 -1.27 -6.33
N LEU A 18 -5.15 -0.38 -5.38
CA LEU A 18 -4.00 -0.44 -4.49
C LEU A 18 -4.48 -0.57 -3.04
N GLN A 19 -3.63 -1.07 -2.16
CA GLN A 19 -3.99 -1.23 -0.75
C GLN A 19 -2.78 -1.13 0.19
N THR A 20 -2.96 -0.55 1.38
CA THR A 20 -2.03 -0.71 2.52
C THR A 20 -2.80 -1.02 3.81
N THR A 21 -2.23 -1.89 4.65
CA THR A 21 -2.97 -2.50 5.77
C THR A 21 -2.92 -1.57 6.98
N ASN A 22 -4.07 -1.25 7.55
CA ASN A 22 -4.16 -0.50 8.79
C ASN A 22 -4.16 -1.47 9.99
N SER A 23 -3.58 -1.04 11.10
CA SER A 23 -3.76 -1.74 12.38
C SER A 23 -5.02 -1.25 13.09
N VAL A 24 -5.69 -2.16 13.82
CA VAL A 24 -6.78 -1.84 14.75
C VAL A 24 -6.34 -2.20 16.15
N TYR A 25 -6.05 -1.19 16.98
CA TYR A 25 -5.54 -1.36 18.34
C TYR A 25 -6.65 -1.40 19.39
N ASN A 26 -7.88 -1.03 19.01
CA ASN A 26 -9.05 -1.12 19.87
C ASN A 26 -9.50 -2.59 20.02
N LYS A 27 -9.14 -3.20 21.15
CA LYS A 27 -9.45 -4.61 21.45
C LYS A 27 -10.95 -4.89 21.59
N THR A 28 -11.74 -3.92 22.04
CA THR A 28 -13.20 -4.04 22.13
C THR A 28 -13.80 -4.13 20.73
N LEU A 29 -13.33 -3.28 19.81
CA LEU A 29 -13.78 -3.30 18.42
C LEU A 29 -13.48 -4.65 17.73
N LEU A 30 -12.32 -5.24 18.03
CA LEU A 30 -11.94 -6.56 17.51
C LEU A 30 -12.86 -7.70 17.98
N GLN A 31 -13.60 -7.54 19.09
CA GLN A 31 -14.55 -8.56 19.54
C GLN A 31 -15.80 -8.68 18.64
N HIS A 32 -16.02 -7.72 17.73
CA HIS A 32 -17.13 -7.76 16.78
C HIS A 32 -16.86 -8.66 15.56
N VAL A 33 -15.65 -9.21 15.43
CA VAL A 33 -15.30 -10.15 14.35
C VAL A 33 -16.00 -11.50 14.59
N VAL A 34 -16.83 -11.92 13.65
CA VAL A 34 -17.60 -13.18 13.73
C VAL A 34 -17.53 -13.96 12.40
N PRO A 35 -17.63 -15.31 12.41
CA PRO A 35 -17.52 -16.13 11.21
C PRO A 35 -18.70 -15.98 10.23
N LYS A 36 -19.83 -15.40 10.67
CA LYS A 36 -20.99 -15.09 9.82
C LYS A 36 -20.75 -13.81 9.02
N SER A 37 -19.69 -13.80 8.23
CA SER A 37 -19.22 -12.68 7.41
C SER A 37 -18.44 -13.19 6.19
N LEU A 38 -18.11 -12.31 5.25
CA LEU A 38 -17.23 -12.65 4.12
C LEU A 38 -15.82 -12.12 4.39
N LEU A 39 -14.81 -12.96 4.18
CA LEU A 39 -13.41 -12.57 4.32
C LEU A 39 -13.05 -11.46 3.33
N ALA A 40 -12.04 -10.65 3.68
CA ALA A 40 -11.60 -9.54 2.83
C ALA A 40 -11.32 -9.95 1.39
N TRP A 41 -10.58 -11.05 1.16
CA TRP A 41 -10.26 -11.52 -0.19
C TRP A 41 -11.51 -11.84 -1.03
N GLN A 42 -12.57 -12.40 -0.40
CA GLN A 42 -13.83 -12.69 -1.08
C GLN A 42 -14.51 -11.39 -1.50
N ARG A 43 -14.57 -10.42 -0.59
CA ARG A 43 -15.21 -9.11 -0.85
C ARG A 43 -14.43 -8.29 -1.88
N VAL A 44 -13.10 -8.31 -1.83
CA VAL A 44 -12.24 -7.70 -2.86
C VAL A 44 -12.51 -8.31 -4.22
N ARG A 45 -12.52 -9.65 -4.33
CA ARG A 45 -12.80 -10.36 -5.59
C ARG A 45 -14.17 -10.03 -6.15
N VAL A 46 -15.21 -10.04 -5.32
CA VAL A 46 -16.58 -9.71 -5.73
C VAL A 46 -16.68 -8.23 -6.16
N ALA A 47 -16.07 -7.31 -5.41
CA ALA A 47 -16.06 -5.89 -5.76
C ALA A 47 -15.32 -5.62 -7.08
N ASN A 48 -14.14 -6.23 -7.27
CA ASN A 48 -13.37 -6.16 -8.51
C ASN A 48 -14.16 -6.69 -9.72
N MET A 49 -14.99 -7.71 -9.51
CA MET A 49 -15.79 -8.35 -10.57
C MET A 49 -17.07 -7.57 -10.90
N MET A 50 -17.71 -6.94 -9.91
CA MET A 50 -19.04 -6.32 -10.08
C MET A 50 -19.00 -4.81 -10.34
N ALA A 51 -17.95 -4.12 -9.91
CA ALA A 51 -17.94 -2.66 -9.90
C ALA A 51 -17.40 -2.06 -11.21
N ASN A 52 -18.03 -0.96 -11.64
CA ASN A 52 -17.61 -0.17 -12.80
C ASN A 52 -17.12 1.26 -12.41
N GLY A 53 -17.00 1.55 -11.11
CA GLY A 53 -16.54 2.83 -10.58
C GLY A 53 -16.20 2.74 -9.10
N GLY A 54 -15.40 3.69 -8.59
CA GLY A 54 -14.89 3.66 -7.22
C GLY A 54 -15.98 3.60 -6.12
N LYS A 55 -17.05 4.38 -6.26
CA LYS A 55 -18.18 4.35 -5.31
C LYS A 55 -18.85 2.98 -5.24
N GLN A 56 -19.16 2.40 -6.40
CA GLN A 56 -19.81 1.10 -6.48
C GLN A 56 -18.90 0.00 -5.92
N TRP A 57 -17.59 0.09 -6.17
CA TRP A 57 -16.61 -0.82 -5.60
C TRP A 57 -16.68 -0.80 -4.07
N ALA A 58 -16.70 0.38 -3.47
CA ALA A 58 -16.81 0.55 -2.02
C ALA A 58 -18.13 -0.02 -1.46
N GLU A 59 -19.25 0.24 -2.13
CA GLU A 59 -20.58 -0.26 -1.73
C GLU A 59 -20.67 -1.79 -1.78
N VAL A 60 -20.10 -2.43 -2.81
CA VAL A 60 -20.06 -3.90 -2.92
C VAL A 60 -19.10 -4.48 -1.88
N PHE A 61 -17.90 -3.93 -1.75
CA PHE A 61 -16.88 -4.37 -0.78
C PHE A 61 -17.37 -4.31 0.68
N SER A 62 -18.23 -3.34 1.00
CA SER A 62 -18.76 -3.13 2.35
C SER A 62 -19.75 -4.20 2.81
N LYS A 63 -20.37 -4.94 1.88
CA LYS A 63 -21.38 -5.97 2.21
C LYS A 63 -20.72 -7.12 2.95
N TYR A 64 -21.34 -7.55 4.06
CA TYR A 64 -20.86 -8.66 4.89
C TYR A 64 -19.42 -8.49 5.39
N ASN A 65 -19.02 -7.26 5.71
CA ASN A 65 -17.71 -6.93 6.27
C ASN A 65 -17.34 -7.85 7.45
N SER A 66 -16.16 -8.48 7.37
CA SER A 66 -15.63 -9.36 8.40
C SER A 66 -14.87 -8.66 9.53
N GLY A 67 -14.39 -7.44 9.32
CA GLY A 67 -13.43 -6.82 10.23
C GLY A 67 -12.06 -7.51 10.26
N THR A 68 -11.76 -8.34 9.26
CA THR A 68 -10.47 -9.00 9.08
C THR A 68 -9.73 -8.41 7.89
N TYR A 69 -8.40 -8.34 7.97
CA TYR A 69 -7.56 -7.67 6.96
C TYR A 69 -8.04 -6.22 6.75
N ASN A 70 -7.90 -5.41 7.81
CA ASN A 70 -8.44 -4.05 7.88
C ASN A 70 -7.51 -3.07 7.16
N ASN A 71 -8.02 -2.44 6.11
CA ASN A 71 -7.18 -1.80 5.10
C ASN A 71 -7.64 -0.41 4.74
N GLN A 72 -6.74 0.34 4.11
CA GLN A 72 -7.07 1.41 3.18
C GLN A 72 -6.91 0.92 1.74
N TYR A 73 -7.99 0.96 0.96
CA TYR A 73 -7.98 0.73 -0.48
C TYR A 73 -8.05 2.04 -1.23
N MET A 74 -7.25 2.16 -2.28
CA MET A 74 -7.30 3.26 -3.25
C MET A 74 -7.86 2.69 -4.55
N VAL A 75 -9.10 3.07 -4.87
CA VAL A 75 -9.77 2.68 -6.10
C VAL A 75 -9.64 3.82 -7.10
N LEU A 76 -8.72 3.67 -8.04
CA LEU A 76 -8.42 4.64 -9.08
C LEU A 76 -9.18 4.27 -10.36
N ASP A 77 -10.12 5.12 -10.79
CA ASP A 77 -10.88 4.94 -12.03
C ASP A 77 -10.21 5.66 -13.19
N LEU A 78 -9.43 4.90 -13.99
CA LEU A 78 -8.69 5.45 -15.13
C LEU A 78 -9.61 6.02 -16.21
N LYS A 79 -10.88 5.58 -16.27
CA LYS A 79 -11.87 6.12 -17.21
C LYS A 79 -12.20 7.60 -16.93
N LYS A 80 -11.82 8.12 -15.76
CA LYS A 80 -12.03 9.52 -15.35
C LYS A 80 -10.80 10.39 -15.56
N VAL A 81 -9.68 9.83 -16.02
CA VAL A 81 -8.43 10.54 -16.27
C VAL A 81 -8.38 10.99 -17.72
N ASN A 82 -8.32 12.30 -17.94
CA ASN A 82 -8.03 12.90 -19.24
C ASN A 82 -6.68 13.61 -19.15
N LEU A 83 -5.62 12.95 -19.63
CA LEU A 83 -4.28 13.51 -19.61
C LEU A 83 -4.24 14.89 -20.28
N ASN A 84 -3.42 15.78 -19.73
CA ASN A 84 -3.29 17.19 -20.17
C ASN A 84 -4.58 18.02 -20.08
N TYR A 85 -5.62 17.52 -19.42
CA TYR A 85 -6.90 18.21 -19.31
C TYR A 85 -7.47 18.19 -17.90
N SER A 86 -7.88 17.02 -17.37
CA SER A 86 -8.50 16.94 -16.04
C SER A 86 -8.50 15.55 -15.42
N LEU A 87 -8.59 15.53 -14.09
CA LEU A 87 -9.05 14.36 -13.33
C LEU A 87 -10.53 14.58 -12.99
N GLY A 88 -11.43 13.86 -13.66
CA GLY A 88 -12.87 13.99 -13.47
C GLY A 88 -13.35 13.49 -12.10
N LYS A 89 -14.53 13.95 -11.66
CA LYS A 89 -15.13 13.46 -10.40
C LYS A 89 -15.26 11.93 -10.42
N GLY A 90 -14.86 11.30 -9.32
CA GLY A 90 -14.81 9.86 -9.13
C GLY A 90 -13.50 9.21 -9.59
N THR A 91 -12.47 9.99 -9.93
CA THR A 91 -11.14 9.45 -10.29
C THR A 91 -10.56 8.63 -9.13
N LEU A 92 -10.61 9.14 -7.90
CA LEU A 92 -10.09 8.43 -6.74
C LEU A 92 -11.16 8.28 -5.65
N TYR A 93 -11.36 7.03 -5.22
CA TYR A 93 -12.09 6.70 -4.00
C TYR A 93 -11.16 6.03 -3.00
N ILE A 94 -11.25 6.49 -1.75
CA ILE A 94 -10.53 5.91 -0.62
C ILE A 94 -11.53 5.16 0.23
N VAL A 95 -11.25 3.89 0.51
CA VAL A 95 -12.13 2.98 1.24
C VAL A 95 -11.35 2.41 2.41
N GLU A 96 -11.85 2.60 3.62
CA GLU A 96 -11.23 2.11 4.84
C GLU A 96 -12.15 1.21 5.64
N GLN A 97 -11.62 0.08 6.08
CA GLN A 97 -12.37 -0.91 6.85
C GLN A 97 -11.80 -1.08 8.25
N ILE A 98 -12.70 -1.23 9.21
CA ILE A 98 -12.48 -1.80 10.53
C ILE A 98 -13.61 -2.81 10.84
N PRO A 99 -13.57 -3.57 11.95
CA PRO A 99 -14.72 -4.38 12.35
C PRO A 99 -16.00 -3.53 12.45
N ALA A 100 -17.10 -4.09 11.96
CA ALA A 100 -18.44 -3.48 11.92
C ALA A 100 -18.61 -2.19 11.10
N TYR A 101 -17.56 -1.59 10.55
CA TYR A 101 -17.66 -0.30 9.86
C TYR A 101 -16.71 -0.19 8.66
N VAL A 102 -17.25 0.33 7.56
CA VAL A 102 -16.49 0.73 6.37
C VAL A 102 -16.84 2.19 6.10
N GLU A 103 -15.81 3.01 5.90
CA GLU A 103 -15.95 4.39 5.48
C GLU A 103 -15.31 4.56 4.10
N TYR A 104 -15.96 5.31 3.23
CA TYR A 104 -15.38 5.65 1.94
C TYR A 104 -15.75 7.05 1.51
N SER A 105 -14.81 7.71 0.85
CA SER A 105 -14.97 9.06 0.34
C SER A 105 -14.28 9.21 -1.01
N GLU A 106 -14.78 10.16 -1.79
CA GLU A 106 -14.14 10.57 -3.05
C GLU A 106 -13.02 11.56 -2.70
N GLN A 107 -11.83 11.35 -3.24
CA GLN A 107 -10.61 12.12 -2.94
C GLN A 107 -9.91 12.64 -4.20
N THR A 108 -10.65 12.86 -5.28
CA THR A 108 -10.06 13.37 -6.53
C THR A 108 -9.52 14.78 -6.35
N ASP A 109 -10.17 15.61 -5.54
CA ASP A 109 -9.72 16.99 -5.29
C ASP A 109 -8.34 17.01 -4.62
N VAL A 110 -8.07 16.08 -3.70
CA VAL A 110 -6.73 15.90 -3.12
C VAL A 110 -5.75 15.40 -4.17
N LEU A 111 -6.11 14.39 -4.96
CA LEU A 111 -5.23 13.85 -6.00
C LEU A 111 -4.82 14.91 -7.04
N ARG A 112 -5.71 15.85 -7.37
CA ARG A 112 -5.39 16.99 -8.28
C ARG A 112 -4.27 17.89 -7.75
N THR A 113 -4.00 17.89 -6.45
CA THR A 113 -2.88 18.65 -5.87
C THR A 113 -1.52 18.00 -6.13
N GLY A 114 -1.49 16.74 -6.55
CA GLY A 114 -0.28 16.06 -7.05
C GLY A 114 -0.24 14.57 -6.74
N TYR A 115 -0.69 14.14 -5.56
CA TYR A 115 -0.48 12.76 -5.11
C TYR A 115 -1.50 12.32 -4.04
N TRP A 116 -1.59 11.00 -3.87
CA TRP A 116 -2.24 10.36 -2.72
C TRP A 116 -1.27 9.33 -2.10
N PRO A 117 -0.80 9.53 -0.86
CA PRO A 117 0.07 8.56 -0.20
C PRO A 117 -0.73 7.56 0.65
N SER A 118 -0.17 6.37 0.86
CA SER A 118 -0.72 5.36 1.77
C SER A 118 0.41 4.63 2.49
N TYR A 119 0.33 4.53 3.81
CA TYR A 119 1.45 4.08 4.65
C TYR A 119 1.00 3.47 5.98
N ASN A 120 -0.05 2.64 5.95
CA ASN A 120 -0.55 1.85 7.09
C ASN A 120 -1.16 2.66 8.25
N ILE A 121 -1.54 3.93 8.03
CA ILE A 121 -2.26 4.75 9.00
C ILE A 121 -3.58 5.20 8.37
N PRO A 122 -4.73 5.05 9.07
CA PRO A 122 -6.01 5.43 8.50
C PRO A 122 -6.12 6.92 8.23
N PHE A 123 -6.71 7.27 7.10
CA PHE A 123 -6.98 8.63 6.65
C PHE A 123 -8.27 9.19 7.25
N HIS A 124 -9.37 8.44 7.20
CA HIS A 124 -10.65 8.94 7.71
C HIS A 124 -10.56 9.07 9.23
N GLU A 125 -10.78 10.28 9.75
CA GLU A 125 -10.58 10.60 11.16
C GLU A 125 -11.36 9.66 12.08
N LYS A 126 -12.58 9.29 11.70
CA LYS A 126 -13.40 8.35 12.47
C LYS A 126 -12.77 6.96 12.55
N ILE A 127 -12.27 6.44 11.43
CA ILE A 127 -11.53 5.16 11.39
C ILE A 127 -10.26 5.25 12.23
N TYR A 128 -9.48 6.32 12.09
CA TYR A 128 -8.26 6.58 12.85
C TYR A 128 -8.53 6.59 14.37
N ASN A 129 -9.56 7.33 14.80
CA ASN A 129 -9.98 7.45 16.19
C ASN A 129 -10.49 6.12 16.75
N TRP A 130 -11.41 5.46 16.05
CA TRP A 130 -12.00 4.19 16.51
C TRP A 130 -11.00 3.04 16.55
N SER A 131 -9.98 3.08 15.68
CA SER A 131 -8.88 2.11 15.66
C SER A 131 -7.88 2.31 16.80
N GLY A 132 -7.93 3.43 17.52
CA GLY A 132 -7.11 3.67 18.71
C GLY A 132 -5.76 4.36 18.47
N TYR A 133 -5.51 4.93 17.29
CA TYR A 133 -4.26 5.65 17.00
C TYR A 133 -4.01 6.87 17.89
N PRO A 134 -5.01 7.70 18.29
CA PRO A 134 -4.75 8.83 19.18
C PRO A 134 -4.08 8.45 20.50
N MET A 135 -4.42 7.28 21.04
CA MET A 135 -3.79 6.75 22.25
C MET A 135 -2.33 6.36 22.00
N LEU A 136 -2.02 5.75 20.85
CA LEU A 136 -0.65 5.42 20.48
C LEU A 136 0.19 6.66 20.23
N VAL A 137 -0.37 7.71 19.61
CA VAL A 137 0.35 8.98 19.47
C VAL A 137 0.73 9.55 20.82
N LYS A 138 -0.19 9.55 21.79
CA LYS A 138 0.11 10.02 23.17
C LYS A 138 1.18 9.18 23.87
N LYS A 139 1.24 7.87 23.60
CA LYS A 139 2.12 6.92 24.32
C LYS A 139 3.48 6.72 23.66
N LEU A 140 3.52 6.69 22.33
CA LEU A 140 4.67 6.26 21.51
C LEU A 140 5.15 7.35 20.55
N GLY A 141 4.43 8.47 20.46
CA GLY A 141 4.83 9.62 19.65
C GLY A 141 4.28 9.62 18.22
N LEU A 142 4.83 10.51 17.40
CA LEU A 142 4.24 10.96 16.15
C LEU A 142 4.33 9.95 14.99
N GLU A 143 5.07 8.85 15.14
CA GLU A 143 5.10 7.79 14.11
C GLU A 143 3.75 7.10 13.90
N TYR A 144 2.82 7.23 14.86
CA TYR A 144 1.44 6.78 14.72
C TYR A 144 0.48 7.87 14.24
N SER A 145 0.95 9.09 14.00
CA SER A 145 0.12 10.16 13.45
C SER A 145 0.06 10.06 11.94
N TYR A 146 -1.12 10.31 11.37
CA TYR A 146 -1.30 10.27 9.91
C TYR A 146 -0.36 11.26 9.20
N ASP A 147 -0.20 12.47 9.73
CA ASP A 147 0.56 13.52 9.04
C ASP A 147 2.08 13.47 9.26
N LEU A 148 2.56 12.95 10.40
CA LEU A 148 3.96 13.10 10.82
C LEU A 148 4.71 11.77 10.97
N ALA A 149 4.11 10.65 10.58
CA ALA A 149 4.84 9.41 10.36
C ALA A 149 5.99 9.58 9.35
N SER A 150 7.07 8.81 9.48
CA SER A 150 8.26 8.91 8.63
C SER A 150 7.92 8.89 7.14
N ARG A 151 7.09 7.93 6.72
CA ARG A 151 6.63 7.81 5.33
C ARG A 151 5.75 8.97 4.87
N ALA A 152 4.91 9.51 5.76
CA ALA A 152 4.12 10.71 5.47
C ALA A 152 5.02 11.92 5.17
N LYS A 153 6.05 12.14 6.00
CA LYS A 153 7.04 13.21 5.83
C LYS A 153 7.87 13.02 4.55
N ILE A 154 8.32 11.79 4.27
CA ILE A 154 9.10 11.46 3.07
C ILE A 154 8.26 11.68 1.80
N PHE A 155 7.03 11.14 1.72
CA PHE A 155 6.16 11.37 0.57
C PHE A 155 5.85 12.86 0.40
N ARG A 156 5.52 13.58 1.46
CA ARG A 156 5.27 15.03 1.40
C ARG A 156 6.46 15.81 0.83
N ARG A 157 7.69 15.41 1.20
CA ARG A 157 8.93 16.03 0.71
C ARG A 157 9.24 15.67 -0.74
N ASP A 158 9.05 14.41 -1.12
CA ASP A 158 9.69 13.83 -2.31
C ASP A 158 8.73 13.47 -3.46
N GLN A 159 7.41 13.44 -3.23
CA GLN A 159 6.45 13.09 -4.29
C GLN A 159 6.61 13.96 -5.56
N GLY A 160 6.91 15.26 -5.39
CA GLY A 160 7.09 16.19 -6.50
C GLY A 160 8.39 15.99 -7.29
N LYS A 161 9.27 15.08 -6.84
CA LYS A 161 10.46 14.65 -7.58
C LYS A 161 10.16 13.52 -8.57
N VAL A 162 8.95 12.96 -8.54
CA VAL A 162 8.50 12.00 -9.53
C VAL A 162 8.09 12.74 -10.79
N THR A 163 8.91 12.64 -11.84
CA THR A 163 8.68 13.28 -13.14
C THR A 163 8.48 12.28 -14.27
N ASP A 164 8.76 11.00 -14.02
CA ASP A 164 8.70 9.90 -14.98
C ASP A 164 8.63 8.54 -14.26
N MET A 165 8.64 7.46 -15.03
CA MET A 165 8.59 6.09 -14.51
C MET A 165 9.83 5.72 -13.68
N GLU A 166 11.02 6.19 -14.04
CA GLU A 166 12.25 5.83 -13.31
C GLU A 166 12.30 6.52 -11.94
N SER A 167 11.91 7.78 -11.87
CA SER A 167 11.75 8.50 -10.60
C SER A 167 10.61 7.94 -9.74
N MET A 168 9.54 7.40 -10.36
CA MET A 168 8.49 6.67 -9.63
C MET A 168 9.02 5.34 -9.04
N LYS A 169 9.76 4.56 -9.83
CA LYS A 169 10.47 3.35 -9.32
C LYS A 169 11.40 3.74 -8.17
N TYR A 170 12.13 4.84 -8.32
CA TYR A 170 13.10 5.32 -7.32
C TYR A 170 12.45 5.65 -5.98
N ILE A 171 11.34 6.40 -5.95
CA ILE A 171 10.67 6.73 -4.68
C ILE A 171 10.05 5.48 -4.04
N MET A 172 9.52 4.54 -4.82
CA MET A 172 8.92 3.31 -4.29
C MET A 172 9.96 2.28 -3.82
N ARG A 173 11.21 2.39 -4.28
CA ARG A 173 12.38 1.64 -3.78
C ARG A 173 13.20 2.41 -2.73
N TYR A 174 12.76 3.60 -2.35
CA TYR A 174 13.51 4.50 -1.48
C TYR A 174 13.66 3.93 -0.07
N ASN A 175 14.91 3.93 0.43
CA ASN A 175 15.21 3.61 1.81
C ASN A 175 16.09 4.70 2.44
N ASN A 176 17.36 4.81 2.02
CA ASN A 176 18.31 5.87 2.41
C ASN A 176 18.40 6.15 3.93
N TYR A 177 18.09 5.16 4.78
CA TYR A 177 17.86 5.37 6.21
C TYR A 177 19.05 5.94 6.99
N LYS A 178 20.28 5.76 6.47
CA LYS A 178 21.51 6.28 7.08
C LYS A 178 21.66 7.79 6.96
N ASN A 179 21.08 8.38 5.91
CA ASN A 179 21.23 9.80 5.60
C ASN A 179 19.91 10.58 5.73
N ASP A 180 18.77 9.90 5.56
CA ASP A 180 17.46 10.56 5.66
C ASP A 180 17.13 10.89 7.12
N THR A 181 17.00 12.19 7.40
CA THR A 181 16.68 12.68 8.74
C THR A 181 15.31 12.19 9.23
N TYR A 182 14.37 11.88 8.35
CA TYR A 182 13.07 11.36 8.76
C TYR A 182 13.11 9.89 9.16
N SER A 183 14.14 9.15 8.76
CA SER A 183 14.31 7.74 9.13
C SER A 183 14.90 7.55 10.52
N ASN A 184 15.52 8.58 11.10
CA ASN A 184 16.16 8.51 12.43
C ASN A 184 17.16 7.34 12.57
N GLY A 185 17.86 6.98 11.49
CA GLY A 185 18.81 5.87 11.46
C GLY A 185 18.17 4.47 11.51
N ASP A 186 16.84 4.37 11.46
CA ASP A 186 16.10 3.11 11.44
C ASP A 186 15.81 2.68 9.98
N PRO A 187 16.26 1.48 9.55
CA PRO A 187 16.10 1.00 8.18
C PRO A 187 14.66 0.69 7.78
N CYS A 188 13.71 0.71 8.71
CA CYS A 188 12.28 0.51 8.46
C CYS A 188 11.46 1.81 8.47
N ASN A 189 12.00 2.91 9.00
CA ASN A 189 11.34 4.23 8.99
C ASN A 189 11.51 4.95 7.64
N THR A 190 11.13 4.30 6.56
CA THR A 190 11.26 4.79 5.18
C THR A 190 10.24 4.12 4.26
N ILE A 191 10.21 4.45 2.97
CA ILE A 191 9.21 3.90 2.03
C ILE A 191 9.38 2.38 1.88
N CYS A 192 10.60 1.93 1.57
CA CYS A 192 10.92 0.53 1.39
C CYS A 192 11.80 0.00 2.53
N CYS A 193 11.14 -0.40 3.61
CA CYS A 193 11.74 -0.92 4.84
C CYS A 193 12.71 -2.11 4.62
N ARG A 194 13.81 -2.12 5.38
CA ARG A 194 14.82 -3.20 5.46
C ARG A 194 15.02 -3.64 6.91
N GLU A 195 14.05 -4.33 7.51
CA GLU A 195 14.13 -4.77 8.91
C GLU A 195 15.29 -5.76 9.14
N ASP A 196 15.74 -6.43 8.08
CA ASP A 196 16.91 -7.30 8.12
C ASP A 196 18.20 -6.50 8.40
N LEU A 197 18.22 -5.20 8.12
CA LEU A 197 19.33 -4.31 8.41
C LEU A 197 19.22 -3.62 9.76
N ASN A 198 18.19 -3.91 10.56
CA ASN A 198 18.09 -3.44 11.93
C ASN A 198 19.32 -3.91 12.72
N SER A 199 20.02 -2.97 13.36
CA SER A 199 21.29 -3.25 14.05
C SER A 199 21.10 -3.98 15.38
N LEU A 200 19.96 -3.82 16.02
CA LEU A 200 19.65 -4.39 17.33
C LEU A 200 18.92 -5.73 17.21
N SER A 201 17.91 -5.78 16.34
CA SER A 201 17.03 -6.95 16.20
C SER A 201 16.72 -7.21 14.72
N PRO A 202 17.71 -7.65 13.92
CA PRO A 202 17.49 -7.93 12.52
C PRO A 202 16.46 -9.04 12.32
N SER A 203 15.50 -8.81 11.43
CA SER A 203 14.44 -9.77 11.09
C SER A 203 14.32 -9.92 9.57
N PRO A 204 14.11 -11.14 9.00
CA PRO A 204 13.99 -11.33 7.56
C PRO A 204 12.61 -10.86 7.07
N GLY A 205 12.35 -9.56 7.14
CA GLY A 205 11.09 -8.93 6.77
C GLY A 205 11.27 -7.46 6.37
N GLY A 206 10.17 -6.86 5.93
CA GLY A 206 10.14 -5.49 5.43
C GLY A 206 9.54 -5.41 4.04
N CYS A 207 10.01 -4.46 3.24
CA CYS A 207 9.58 -4.24 1.88
C CYS A 207 10.27 -5.24 0.95
N TYR A 208 9.51 -6.04 0.19
CA TYR A 208 10.05 -7.14 -0.63
C TYR A 208 9.60 -7.12 -2.10
N ASP A 209 8.89 -6.10 -2.55
CA ASP A 209 8.55 -5.92 -3.97
C ASP A 209 8.20 -4.47 -4.30
N THR A 210 8.15 -4.14 -5.58
CA THR A 210 7.45 -2.95 -6.07
C THR A 210 6.78 -3.26 -7.38
N LYS A 211 5.53 -2.80 -7.54
CA LYS A 211 4.77 -2.83 -8.79
C LYS A 211 4.40 -1.40 -9.15
N VAL A 212 4.61 -1.02 -10.40
CA VAL A 212 4.30 0.32 -10.91
C VAL A 212 3.78 0.26 -12.33
N ALA A 213 2.75 1.05 -12.61
CA ALA A 213 2.20 1.26 -13.93
C ALA A 213 1.74 2.72 -14.05
N ASP A 214 1.75 3.26 -15.27
CA ASP A 214 1.03 4.47 -15.61
C ASP A 214 -0.29 4.10 -16.31
N ILE A 215 -1.07 5.11 -16.72
CA ILE A 215 -2.35 4.88 -17.41
C ILE A 215 -2.19 4.13 -18.75
N HIS A 216 -1.08 4.33 -19.46
CA HIS A 216 -0.83 3.68 -20.75
C HIS A 216 -0.56 2.20 -20.53
N LEU A 217 0.33 1.85 -19.60
CA LEU A 217 0.63 0.46 -19.24
C LEU A 217 -0.62 -0.23 -18.67
N ALA A 218 -1.36 0.43 -17.78
CA ALA A 218 -2.57 -0.13 -17.18
C ALA A 218 -3.64 -0.47 -18.23
N SER A 219 -3.81 0.36 -19.26
CA SER A 219 -4.76 0.10 -20.37
C SER A 219 -4.44 -1.17 -21.17
N ALA A 220 -3.18 -1.61 -21.12
CA ALA A 220 -2.68 -2.84 -21.75
C ALA A 220 -2.40 -3.96 -20.73
N TYR A 221 -2.98 -3.90 -19.54
CA TYR A 221 -2.74 -4.85 -18.43
C TYR A 221 -1.25 -5.07 -18.13
N THR A 222 -0.46 -4.01 -18.29
CA THR A 222 0.99 -4.05 -18.15
C THR A 222 1.45 -3.32 -16.90
N ALA A 223 2.47 -3.84 -16.23
CA ALA A 223 3.17 -3.18 -15.13
C ALA A 223 4.65 -3.53 -15.13
N TYR A 224 5.48 -2.69 -14.52
CA TYR A 224 6.82 -3.09 -14.10
C TYR A 224 6.75 -3.67 -12.69
N ALA A 225 7.40 -4.81 -12.47
CA ALA A 225 7.48 -5.44 -11.17
C ALA A 225 8.90 -5.89 -10.86
N ILE A 226 9.33 -5.66 -9.61
CA ILE A 226 10.59 -6.16 -9.04
C ILE A 226 10.26 -6.99 -7.81
N SER A 227 10.93 -8.14 -7.65
CA SER A 227 10.85 -8.97 -6.45
C SER A 227 12.16 -8.90 -5.68
N GLY A 228 12.09 -8.59 -4.40
CA GLY A 228 13.21 -8.53 -3.47
C GLY A 228 13.25 -7.27 -2.62
N PRO A 229 13.98 -7.31 -1.49
CA PRO A 229 14.31 -6.12 -0.72
C PRO A 229 15.11 -5.10 -1.53
N THR A 230 14.91 -3.81 -1.28
CA THR A 230 15.62 -2.77 -2.05
C THR A 230 17.14 -2.81 -1.82
N VAL A 231 17.89 -2.77 -2.93
CA VAL A 231 19.35 -2.59 -2.97
C VAL A 231 19.74 -1.15 -3.38
N GLN A 232 18.74 -0.28 -3.59
CA GLN A 232 18.94 1.10 -4.02
C GLN A 232 19.85 1.87 -3.07
N GLY A 233 20.72 2.72 -3.61
CA GLY A 233 21.66 3.52 -2.82
C GLY A 233 22.82 2.71 -2.23
N GLY A 234 23.13 1.55 -2.81
CA GLY A 234 24.24 0.68 -2.36
C GLY A 234 23.91 -0.11 -1.08
N LEU A 235 22.62 -0.35 -0.81
CA LEU A 235 22.23 -1.26 0.26
C LEU A 235 22.64 -2.70 -0.09
N PRO A 236 23.05 -3.51 0.89
CA PRO A 236 23.50 -4.87 0.62
C PRO A 236 22.34 -5.73 0.09
N VAL A 237 22.68 -6.61 -0.86
CA VAL A 237 21.81 -7.68 -1.34
C VAL A 237 21.34 -8.51 -0.14
N PHE A 238 20.06 -8.87 -0.12
CA PHE A 238 19.53 -9.78 0.89
C PHE A 238 19.92 -11.22 0.55
N HIS A 239 20.46 -11.94 1.54
CA HIS A 239 20.86 -13.33 1.45
C HIS A 239 20.18 -14.16 2.56
N TRP A 240 19.49 -15.24 2.18
CA TRP A 240 18.85 -16.15 3.14
C TRP A 240 19.85 -16.86 4.04
N SER A 241 21.11 -17.02 3.61
CA SER A 241 22.18 -17.58 4.45
C SER A 241 22.35 -16.83 5.79
N ARG A 242 22.02 -15.53 5.86
CA ARG A 242 22.00 -14.75 7.10
C ARG A 242 20.84 -15.11 8.04
N PHE A 243 19.74 -15.64 7.50
CA PHE A 243 18.52 -16.04 8.23
C PHE A 243 18.18 -17.51 7.96
N ASN A 244 19.21 -18.37 7.98
CA ASN A 244 19.14 -19.76 7.51
C ASN A 244 18.18 -20.70 8.29
N LYS A 245 17.63 -20.25 9.42
CA LYS A 245 16.63 -21.01 10.20
C LYS A 245 15.19 -20.73 9.76
N THR A 246 14.97 -19.68 8.97
CA THR A 246 13.65 -19.38 8.41
C THR A 246 13.45 -20.24 7.17
N LEU A 247 12.38 -21.03 7.12
CA LEU A 247 12.03 -21.82 5.94
C LEU A 247 11.70 -20.89 4.76
N HIS A 248 12.32 -21.16 3.61
CA HIS A 248 12.20 -20.37 2.38
C HIS A 248 12.23 -21.30 1.15
N GLU A 249 11.59 -22.47 1.26
CA GLU A 249 11.54 -23.48 0.21
C GLU A 249 11.09 -22.90 -1.13
N GLY A 250 11.81 -23.22 -2.20
CA GLY A 250 11.55 -22.73 -3.55
C GLY A 250 11.98 -21.29 -3.83
N MET A 251 12.48 -20.55 -2.84
CA MET A 251 13.03 -19.20 -3.03
C MET A 251 14.53 -19.24 -3.41
N PRO A 252 15.02 -18.27 -4.20
CA PRO A 252 16.46 -18.12 -4.47
C PRO A 252 17.22 -17.70 -3.21
N GLU A 253 18.52 -18.01 -3.11
CA GLU A 253 19.36 -17.66 -1.96
C GLU A 253 19.56 -16.13 -1.81
N ALA A 254 19.71 -15.43 -2.93
CA ALA A 254 19.99 -14.00 -3.00
C ALA A 254 18.93 -13.25 -3.80
N TYR A 255 18.59 -12.03 -3.37
CA TYR A 255 17.62 -11.16 -4.04
C TYR A 255 18.29 -9.91 -4.59
N ASN A 256 18.65 -9.99 -5.87
CA ASN A 256 19.24 -8.88 -6.64
C ASN A 256 18.65 -8.84 -8.05
N PHE A 257 17.32 -8.90 -8.14
CA PHE A 257 16.59 -8.87 -9.41
C PHE A 257 16.34 -7.43 -9.85
N ASP A 258 16.12 -7.25 -11.15
CA ASP A 258 15.66 -5.99 -11.74
C ASP A 258 14.13 -5.96 -11.93
N PHE A 259 13.61 -4.77 -12.25
CA PHE A 259 12.24 -4.65 -12.73
C PHE A 259 12.07 -5.37 -14.07
N ILE A 260 11.03 -6.22 -14.16
CA ILE A 260 10.61 -6.86 -15.41
C ILE A 260 9.24 -6.34 -15.85
N THR A 261 8.95 -6.46 -17.13
CA THR A 261 7.64 -6.11 -17.70
C THR A 261 6.69 -7.30 -17.54
N MET A 262 5.60 -7.09 -16.80
CA MET A 262 4.52 -8.06 -16.61
C MET A 262 3.39 -7.71 -17.57
N LYS A 263 2.98 -8.63 -18.45
CA LYS A 263 1.85 -8.45 -19.38
C LYS A 263 1.26 -9.79 -19.84
N PRO A 264 -0.04 -9.86 -20.19
CA PRO A 264 -0.61 -11.01 -20.89
C PRO A 264 0.02 -11.21 -22.28
N ILE A 265 0.12 -12.46 -22.73
CA ILE A 265 0.66 -12.83 -24.06
C ILE A 265 -0.21 -13.84 -24.82
N LEU A 266 -1.38 -14.17 -24.27
CA LEU A 266 -2.37 -15.08 -24.86
C LEU A 266 -3.57 -14.30 -25.40
#